data_AF-A0A2T7C8P9-F1
#
_entry.id   AF-A0A2T7C8P9-F1
#
_cell.length_a   1.000
_cell.length_b   1.000
_cell.length_c   1.000
_cell.angle_alpha   90.00
_cell.angle_beta   90.00
_cell.angle_gamma   90.00
#
_symmetry.space_group_name_H-M   'P 1'
#
loop_
_entity.id
_entity.type
_entity.pdbx_description
1 polymer ?
#
loop_
_entity_poly.entity_id
_entity_poly.type
_entity_poly.pdbx_seq_one_letter_code
_entity_poly.pdbx_strand_id
1 'polypeptide(L)'
;MHDEAAVHYIDMIDQTTLGHRMIKKQFNTTPRAGWQIDPFGHSAVQAYLLGAELGFDSVHFARIDYQDREKRKADKALEVIWRGSRTFGSSSQIFANVFPVNYSPPDGFGFEILDESIMPVQDDLMLSDYNVEERVNDFVAAAIAQANVTRTNDIMYHGGRFQSSVCRILVPEYGQTYLSCEQGWPSARIIFYSIHLHRCKICIKQILASKI
;
A
#
# COMPACT_ATOMS: atom_id res chain seq x y z
N MET A 1 -7.74 6.51 -12.13
CA MET A 1 -6.38 6.26 -12.63
C MET A 1 -6.41 6.51 -14.13
N HIS A 2 -5.58 7.41 -14.64
CA HIS A 2 -5.42 7.70 -16.08
C HIS A 2 -4.00 7.30 -16.51
N ASP A 3 -3.75 7.18 -17.81
CA ASP A 3 -2.38 7.17 -18.33
C ASP A 3 -1.70 8.53 -18.07
N GLU A 4 -0.36 8.55 -18.06
CA GLU A 4 0.44 9.76 -17.80
C GLU A 4 1.33 10.16 -19.00
N ALA A 5 1.38 9.36 -20.07
CA ALA A 5 2.23 9.60 -21.23
C ALA A 5 1.48 10.19 -22.43
N ALA A 6 0.28 9.69 -22.73
CA ALA A 6 -0.49 9.99 -23.94
C ALA A 6 -1.79 10.77 -23.66
N VAL A 7 -1.87 11.46 -22.51
CA VAL A 7 -3.03 12.28 -22.11
C VAL A 7 -2.66 13.76 -22.10
N HIS A 8 -3.64 14.62 -22.41
CA HIS A 8 -3.48 16.06 -22.22
C HIS A 8 -3.90 16.44 -20.79
N TYR A 9 -3.23 17.43 -20.19
CA TYR A 9 -3.49 17.82 -18.80
C TYR A 9 -4.93 18.31 -18.57
N ILE A 10 -5.58 18.86 -19.60
CA ILE A 10 -7.00 19.23 -19.56
C ILE A 10 -7.87 18.00 -19.27
N ASP A 11 -7.66 16.91 -20.00
CA ASP A 11 -8.44 15.68 -19.83
C ASP A 11 -8.16 15.02 -18.47
N MET A 12 -6.90 15.10 -17.99
CA MET A 12 -6.54 14.66 -16.63
C MET A 12 -7.34 15.43 -15.57
N ILE A 13 -7.45 16.75 -15.71
CA ILE A 13 -8.20 17.63 -14.80
C ILE A 13 -9.70 17.32 -14.88
N ASP A 14 -10.25 17.19 -16.07
CA ASP A 14 -11.68 16.97 -16.27
C ASP A 14 -12.14 15.64 -15.66
N GLN A 15 -11.44 14.53 -15.94
CA GLN A 15 -11.80 13.24 -15.34
C GLN A 15 -11.67 13.25 -13.81
N THR A 16 -10.65 13.94 -13.28
CA THR A 16 -10.37 13.98 -11.84
C THR A 16 -11.41 14.83 -11.13
N THR A 17 -11.77 15.96 -11.73
CA THR A 17 -12.84 16.85 -11.27
C THR A 17 -14.18 16.12 -11.23
N LEU A 18 -14.51 15.35 -12.27
CA LEU A 18 -15.74 14.56 -12.31
C LEU A 18 -15.82 13.58 -11.11
N GLY A 19 -14.75 12.82 -10.88
CA GLY A 19 -14.65 11.87 -9.76
C GLY A 19 -14.71 12.57 -8.39
N HIS A 20 -13.89 13.61 -8.19
CA HIS A 20 -13.86 14.35 -6.92
C HIS A 20 -15.18 15.04 -6.60
N ARG A 21 -15.87 15.61 -7.61
CA ARG A 21 -17.21 16.19 -7.41
C ARG A 21 -18.22 15.14 -6.95
N MET A 22 -18.18 13.94 -7.52
CA MET A 22 -19.05 12.85 -7.09
C MET A 22 -18.74 12.41 -5.66
N ILE A 23 -17.47 12.18 -5.33
CA ILE A 23 -17.05 11.80 -3.96
C ILE A 23 -17.45 12.87 -2.95
N LYS A 24 -17.22 14.14 -3.26
CA LYS A 24 -17.59 15.26 -2.38
C LYS A 24 -19.10 15.37 -2.20
N LYS A 25 -19.88 15.18 -3.27
CA LYS A 25 -21.34 15.23 -3.21
C LYS A 25 -21.93 14.08 -2.39
N GLN A 26 -21.41 12.86 -2.55
CA GLN A 26 -21.97 11.67 -1.91
C GLN A 26 -21.47 11.46 -0.48
N PHE A 27 -20.19 11.74 -0.23
CA PHE A 27 -19.51 11.36 1.02
C PHE A 27 -18.91 12.55 1.77
N ASN A 28 -19.08 13.78 1.27
CA ASN A 28 -18.47 15.01 1.80
C ASN A 28 -16.94 14.91 2.02
N THR A 29 -16.27 13.99 1.33
CA THR A 29 -14.85 13.69 1.50
C THR A 29 -14.05 14.23 0.33
N THR A 30 -12.81 14.62 0.59
CA THR A 30 -11.84 15.02 -0.43
C THR A 30 -10.63 14.10 -0.32
N PRO A 31 -10.28 13.34 -1.37
CA PRO A 31 -9.10 12.47 -1.33
C PRO A 31 -7.81 13.26 -1.07
N ARG A 32 -6.85 12.62 -0.37
CA ARG A 32 -5.55 13.21 -0.01
C ARG A 32 -4.35 12.41 -0.52
N ALA A 33 -4.60 11.24 -1.11
CA ALA A 33 -3.56 10.36 -1.64
C ALA A 33 -3.90 9.99 -3.09
N GLY A 34 -2.95 10.22 -4.00
CA GLY A 34 -3.01 9.77 -5.38
C GLY A 34 -2.63 8.29 -5.49
N TRP A 35 -3.34 7.56 -6.34
CA TRP A 35 -3.14 6.12 -6.55
C TRP A 35 -2.92 5.83 -8.05
N GLN A 36 -1.66 5.71 -8.45
CA GLN A 36 -1.20 5.55 -9.84
C GLN A 36 -0.39 4.25 -9.99
N ILE A 37 -0.98 3.12 -9.60
CA ILE A 37 -0.24 1.85 -9.51
C ILE A 37 0.08 1.20 -10.86
N ASP A 38 -0.72 1.48 -11.90
CA ASP A 38 -0.65 0.78 -13.20
C ASP A 38 -0.32 1.64 -14.45
N PRO A 39 -0.14 2.99 -14.42
CA PRO A 39 0.41 3.73 -15.57
C PRO A 39 1.86 3.34 -15.89
N PHE A 40 2.23 3.37 -17.18
CA PHE A 40 3.54 2.92 -17.65
C PHE A 40 4.59 4.04 -17.66
N GLY A 41 5.06 4.39 -16.45
CA GLY A 41 5.91 5.55 -16.23
C GLY A 41 5.09 6.75 -15.76
N HIS A 42 5.77 7.72 -15.17
CA HIS A 42 5.11 8.82 -14.44
C HIS A 42 5.59 10.18 -14.91
N SER A 43 4.66 11.12 -15.05
CA SER A 43 4.92 12.45 -15.58
C SER A 43 5.19 13.48 -14.48
N ALA A 44 6.03 14.47 -14.79
CA ALA A 44 6.22 15.62 -13.90
C ALA A 44 4.90 16.33 -13.56
N VAL A 45 3.99 16.42 -14.55
CA VAL A 45 2.66 17.04 -14.41
C VAL A 45 1.79 16.29 -13.40
N GLN A 46 1.86 14.97 -13.36
CA GLN A 46 1.14 14.18 -12.37
C GLN A 46 1.56 14.54 -10.94
N ALA A 47 2.84 14.79 -10.71
CA ALA A 47 3.36 15.11 -9.39
C ALA A 47 2.90 16.48 -8.88
N TYR A 48 3.16 17.53 -9.68
CA TYR A 48 2.92 18.89 -9.22
C TYR A 48 1.45 19.29 -9.42
N LEU A 49 0.86 19.06 -10.61
CA LEU A 49 -0.47 19.58 -10.94
C LEU A 49 -1.58 18.64 -10.46
N LEU A 50 -1.50 17.35 -10.81
CA LEU A 50 -2.52 16.35 -10.43
C LEU A 50 -2.17 15.64 -9.10
N GLY A 51 -1.23 16.21 -8.35
CA GLY A 51 -0.83 15.77 -7.02
C GLY A 51 -0.90 16.93 -6.05
N ALA A 52 0.18 17.72 -5.97
CA ALA A 52 0.30 18.80 -5.01
C ALA A 52 -0.81 19.87 -5.16
N GLU A 53 -1.07 20.39 -6.38
CA GLU A 53 -2.10 21.43 -6.59
C GLU A 53 -3.54 20.94 -6.39
N LEU A 54 -3.80 19.63 -6.50
CA LEU A 54 -5.10 19.05 -6.10
C LEU A 54 -5.28 19.00 -4.58
N GLY A 55 -4.23 19.25 -3.82
CA GLY A 55 -4.19 19.14 -2.36
C GLY A 55 -3.92 17.71 -1.88
N PHE A 56 -3.24 16.88 -2.68
CA PHE A 56 -2.74 15.59 -2.20
C PHE A 56 -1.47 15.75 -1.38
N ASP A 57 -1.37 14.93 -0.33
CA ASP A 57 -0.19 14.83 0.53
C ASP A 57 0.80 13.80 -0.05
N SER A 58 0.29 12.77 -0.74
CA SER A 58 1.10 11.68 -1.29
C SER A 58 0.59 11.18 -2.65
N VAL A 59 1.48 10.54 -3.40
CA VAL A 59 1.16 9.74 -4.58
C VAL A 59 1.91 8.40 -4.52
N HIS A 60 1.22 7.33 -4.84
CA HIS A 60 1.72 5.96 -4.73
C HIS A 60 1.66 5.27 -6.08
N PHE A 61 2.75 4.63 -6.48
CA PHE A 61 2.85 3.97 -7.79
C PHE A 61 3.80 2.78 -7.78
N ALA A 62 3.57 1.84 -8.70
CA ALA A 62 4.36 0.62 -8.76
C ALA A 62 5.39 0.63 -9.89
N ARG A 63 5.12 1.31 -11.01
CA ARG A 63 5.87 1.13 -12.27
C ARG A 63 6.95 2.20 -12.44
N ILE A 64 8.20 1.83 -12.18
CA ILE A 64 9.40 2.56 -12.56
C ILE A 64 10.34 1.64 -13.35
N ASP A 65 11.32 2.23 -14.02
CA ASP A 65 12.39 1.48 -14.68
C ASP A 65 13.07 0.49 -13.71
N TYR A 66 13.39 -0.70 -14.21
CA TYR A 66 13.94 -1.77 -13.37
C TYR A 66 15.34 -1.44 -12.83
N GLN A 67 16.16 -0.71 -13.59
CA GLN A 67 17.48 -0.27 -13.13
C GLN A 67 17.35 0.80 -12.05
N ASP A 68 16.42 1.75 -12.24
CA ASP A 68 16.10 2.77 -11.22
C ASP A 68 15.59 2.13 -9.93
N ARG A 69 14.75 1.08 -10.05
CA ARG A 69 14.24 0.34 -8.89
C ARG A 69 15.33 -0.31 -8.07
N GLU A 70 16.22 -1.08 -8.70
CA GLU A 70 17.29 -1.77 -7.99
C GLU A 70 18.24 -0.77 -7.32
N LYS A 71 18.54 0.33 -7.99
CA LYS A 71 19.30 1.44 -7.39
C LYS A 71 18.59 2.03 -6.17
N ARG A 72 17.29 2.34 -6.29
CA ARG A 72 16.50 2.90 -5.19
C ARG A 72 16.35 1.95 -4.01
N LYS A 73 16.28 0.64 -4.23
CA LYS A 73 16.31 -0.34 -3.13
C LYS A 73 17.62 -0.27 -2.37
N ALA A 74 18.75 -0.26 -3.09
CA ALA A 74 20.08 -0.17 -2.49
C ALA A 74 20.27 1.15 -1.70
N ASP A 75 19.77 2.26 -2.25
CA ASP A 75 19.87 3.60 -1.65
C ASP A 75 18.76 3.91 -0.63
N LYS A 76 17.83 2.97 -0.39
CA LYS A 76 16.57 3.19 0.35
C LYS A 76 15.84 4.46 -0.11
N ALA A 77 15.73 4.67 -1.42
CA ALA A 77 15.19 5.87 -2.07
C ALA A 77 13.92 5.58 -2.89
N LEU A 78 13.17 4.54 -2.51
CA LEU A 78 11.82 4.27 -3.03
C LEU A 78 10.80 5.32 -2.58
N GLU A 79 11.07 6.00 -1.46
CA GLU A 79 10.27 7.09 -0.93
C GLU A 79 11.02 8.41 -1.06
N VAL A 80 10.43 9.38 -1.76
CA VAL A 80 11.06 10.67 -2.04
C VAL A 80 10.08 11.83 -1.92
N ILE A 81 10.61 13.04 -1.72
CA ILE A 81 9.86 14.27 -1.97
C ILE A 81 10.07 14.65 -3.43
N TRP A 82 9.02 14.50 -4.23
CA TRP A 82 9.07 14.75 -5.66
C TRP A 82 8.67 16.20 -5.97
N ARG A 83 9.60 16.94 -6.57
CA ARG A 83 9.40 18.29 -7.09
C ARG A 83 9.24 18.24 -8.61
N GLY A 84 7.99 18.07 -9.07
CA GLY A 84 7.69 17.93 -10.50
C GLY A 84 7.81 19.22 -11.30
N SER A 85 7.63 20.38 -10.68
CA SER A 85 7.70 21.68 -11.36
C SER A 85 9.02 22.41 -11.09
N ARG A 86 9.71 22.81 -12.17
CA ARG A 86 10.88 23.70 -12.06
C ARG A 86 10.50 25.12 -11.62
N THR A 87 9.28 25.55 -11.94
CA THR A 87 8.77 26.89 -11.61
C THR A 87 8.37 26.99 -10.15
N PHE A 88 7.63 25.99 -9.65
CA PHE A 88 7.08 26.02 -8.29
C PHE A 88 8.02 25.37 -7.27
N GLY A 89 8.90 24.46 -7.69
CA GLY A 89 9.90 23.84 -6.83
C GLY A 89 9.27 23.20 -5.59
N SER A 90 9.66 23.69 -4.40
CA SER A 90 9.15 23.17 -3.13
C SER A 90 7.72 23.60 -2.78
N SER A 91 7.15 24.62 -3.43
CA SER A 91 5.76 25.02 -3.14
C SER A 91 4.73 24.06 -3.73
N SER A 92 5.15 23.23 -4.69
CA SER A 92 4.32 22.22 -5.36
C SER A 92 5.05 20.86 -5.36
N GLN A 93 5.39 20.40 -4.15
CA GLN A 93 6.08 19.13 -3.93
C GLN A 93 5.14 18.11 -3.29
N ILE A 94 5.35 16.83 -3.59
CA ILE A 94 4.50 15.74 -3.09
C ILE A 94 5.37 14.58 -2.56
N PHE A 95 4.89 13.88 -1.53
CA PHE A 95 5.51 12.62 -1.12
C PHE A 95 5.20 11.54 -2.16
N ALA A 96 6.22 11.02 -2.82
CA ALA A 96 6.09 9.95 -3.79
C ALA A 96 6.63 8.64 -3.22
N ASN A 97 5.81 7.60 -3.25
CA ASN A 97 6.16 6.27 -2.79
C ASN A 97 6.10 5.27 -3.95
N VAL A 98 7.25 4.68 -4.25
CA VAL A 98 7.39 3.59 -5.22
C VAL A 98 7.33 2.25 -4.53
N PHE A 99 6.47 1.35 -4.99
CA PHE A 99 6.40 0.01 -4.41
C PHE A 99 7.67 -0.79 -4.70
N PRO A 100 8.17 -1.62 -3.76
CA PRO A 100 9.44 -2.33 -3.94
C PRO A 100 9.46 -3.28 -5.14
N VAL A 101 8.35 -3.95 -5.46
CA VAL A 101 8.29 -4.96 -6.52
C VAL A 101 7.17 -4.65 -7.50
N ASN A 102 5.93 -4.95 -7.10
CA ASN A 102 4.73 -4.71 -7.88
C ASN A 102 3.60 -4.24 -6.94
N TYR A 103 2.39 -4.06 -7.45
CA TYR A 103 1.19 -3.77 -6.65
C TYR A 103 0.45 -5.04 -6.20
N SER A 104 1.08 -6.21 -6.27
CA SER A 104 0.55 -7.47 -5.73
C SER A 104 0.87 -7.61 -4.24
N PRO A 105 0.14 -8.46 -3.49
CA PRO A 105 0.57 -8.87 -2.17
C PRO A 105 1.92 -9.62 -2.24
N PRO A 106 2.59 -9.81 -1.10
CA PRO A 106 3.75 -10.68 -1.02
C PRO A 106 3.43 -12.09 -1.53
N ASP A 107 4.45 -12.77 -2.04
CA ASP A 107 4.31 -14.14 -2.52
C ASP A 107 3.71 -15.03 -1.42
N GLY A 108 2.71 -15.84 -1.78
CA GLY A 108 1.96 -16.67 -0.85
C GLY A 108 0.90 -15.94 -0.02
N PHE A 109 0.71 -14.62 -0.18
CA PHE A 109 -0.32 -13.83 0.51
C PHE A 109 -1.39 -13.26 -0.44
N GLY A 110 -1.57 -13.87 -1.60
CA GLY A 110 -2.79 -13.74 -2.39
C GLY A 110 -3.88 -14.61 -1.77
N PHE A 111 -5.08 -14.08 -1.57
CA PHE A 111 -6.20 -14.83 -0.96
C PHE A 111 -7.47 -14.76 -1.82
N GLU A 112 -7.31 -14.70 -3.14
CA GLU A 112 -8.46 -14.68 -4.05
C GLU A 112 -9.03 -16.06 -4.35
N ILE A 113 -10.35 -16.13 -4.42
CA ILE A 113 -11.11 -17.39 -4.49
C ILE A 113 -10.67 -18.34 -5.63
N LEU A 114 -10.15 -17.80 -6.74
CA LEU A 114 -9.74 -18.58 -7.92
C LEU A 114 -8.24 -18.86 -8.00
N ASP A 115 -7.47 -18.50 -6.98
CA ASP A 115 -6.04 -18.78 -6.94
C ASP A 115 -5.82 -20.18 -6.33
N GLU A 116 -5.54 -21.14 -7.20
CA GLU A 116 -5.26 -22.53 -6.82
C GLU A 116 -3.94 -22.69 -6.05
N SER A 117 -3.11 -21.64 -6.00
CA SER A 117 -1.84 -21.63 -5.25
C SER A 117 -1.99 -21.10 -3.82
N ILE A 118 -3.22 -20.83 -3.37
CA ILE A 118 -3.48 -20.37 -2.00
C ILE A 118 -3.15 -21.46 -0.99
N MET A 119 -2.26 -21.11 -0.07
CA MET A 119 -2.13 -21.79 1.21
C MET A 119 -2.99 -21.05 2.24
N PRO A 120 -4.20 -21.53 2.55
CA PRO A 120 -5.04 -20.92 3.56
C PRO A 120 -4.36 -21.05 4.93
N VAL A 121 -4.73 -20.19 5.86
CA VAL A 121 -4.32 -20.42 7.25
C VAL A 121 -5.30 -21.38 7.89
N GLN A 122 -4.76 -22.48 8.38
CA GLN A 122 -5.47 -23.47 9.17
C GLN A 122 -5.02 -23.34 10.62
N ASP A 123 -5.94 -22.89 11.47
CA ASP A 123 -5.72 -22.64 12.89
C ASP A 123 -6.38 -23.68 13.82
N ASP A 124 -7.09 -24.65 13.26
CA ASP A 124 -7.63 -25.78 14.02
C ASP A 124 -6.52 -26.81 14.34
N LEU A 125 -6.16 -26.89 15.62
CA LEU A 125 -5.18 -27.85 16.15
C LEU A 125 -5.59 -29.32 15.97
N MET A 126 -6.87 -29.60 15.71
CA MET A 126 -7.38 -30.95 15.50
C MET A 126 -7.28 -31.41 14.04
N LEU A 127 -6.97 -30.50 13.11
CA LEU A 127 -6.74 -30.81 11.71
C LEU A 127 -5.25 -31.02 11.44
N SER A 128 -4.92 -31.95 10.53
CA SER A 128 -3.53 -32.34 10.27
C SER A 128 -2.71 -31.28 9.52
N ASP A 129 -3.38 -30.29 8.95
CA ASP A 129 -2.83 -29.22 8.12
C ASP A 129 -2.65 -27.89 8.88
N TYR A 130 -2.62 -27.92 10.22
CA TYR A 130 -2.31 -26.74 11.05
C TYR A 130 -0.99 -26.08 10.61
N ASN A 131 -1.04 -24.78 10.27
CA ASN A 131 0.09 -24.07 9.67
C ASN A 131 0.33 -22.65 10.22
N VAL A 132 -0.35 -22.23 11.30
CA VAL A 132 -0.28 -20.85 11.81
C VAL A 132 1.15 -20.35 12.04
N GLU A 133 2.01 -21.14 12.68
CA GLU A 133 3.39 -20.73 12.98
C GLU A 133 4.20 -20.48 11.69
N GLU A 134 4.06 -21.35 10.70
CA GLU A 134 4.69 -21.21 9.38
C GLU A 134 4.23 -19.91 8.71
N ARG A 135 2.91 -19.69 8.65
CA ARG A 135 2.31 -18.54 7.97
C ARG A 135 2.66 -17.20 8.63
N VAL A 136 2.82 -17.19 9.95
CA VAL A 136 3.30 -16.02 10.69
C VAL A 136 4.76 -15.75 10.41
N ASN A 137 5.60 -16.79 10.39
CA ASN A 137 7.02 -16.66 10.07
C ASN A 137 7.23 -16.16 8.62
N ASP A 138 6.45 -16.65 7.66
CA ASP A 138 6.44 -16.18 6.27
C ASP A 138 6.12 -14.69 6.18
N PHE A 139 5.07 -14.26 6.89
CA PHE A 139 4.64 -12.85 6.87
C PHE A 139 5.71 -11.95 7.49
N VAL A 140 6.31 -12.38 8.61
CA VAL A 140 7.39 -11.64 9.27
C VAL A 140 8.62 -11.57 8.35
N ALA A 141 8.97 -12.65 7.65
CA ALA A 141 10.08 -12.66 6.70
C ALA A 141 9.83 -11.67 5.55
N ALA A 142 8.62 -11.66 4.97
CA ALA A 142 8.22 -10.69 3.95
C ALA A 142 8.28 -9.24 4.47
N ALA A 143 7.85 -9.00 5.72
CA ALA A 143 7.88 -7.69 6.36
C ALA A 143 9.31 -7.20 6.58
N ILE A 144 10.20 -8.05 7.05
CA ILE A 144 11.62 -7.74 7.23
C ILE A 144 12.27 -7.45 5.86
N ALA A 145 11.98 -8.25 4.84
CA ALA A 145 12.51 -8.03 3.50
C ALA A 145 12.10 -6.67 2.93
N GLN A 146 10.84 -6.27 3.12
CA GLN A 146 10.37 -4.94 2.71
C GLN A 146 10.96 -3.81 3.57
N ALA A 147 11.03 -3.99 4.89
CA ALA A 147 11.61 -3.00 5.80
C ALA A 147 13.09 -2.72 5.49
N ASN A 148 13.83 -3.72 5.01
CA ASN A 148 15.23 -3.57 4.63
C ASN A 148 15.45 -2.58 3.48
N VAL A 149 14.47 -2.38 2.60
CA VAL A 149 14.53 -1.44 1.46
C VAL A 149 13.75 -0.14 1.68
N THR A 150 13.11 0.01 2.83
CA THR A 150 12.36 1.20 3.25
C THR A 150 13.16 2.00 4.30
N ARG A 151 12.89 3.31 4.42
CA ARG A 151 13.63 4.18 5.37
C ARG A 151 13.10 4.12 6.79
N THR A 152 11.78 4.12 6.93
CA THR A 152 11.10 4.21 8.22
C THR A 152 10.73 2.82 8.74
N ASN A 153 10.11 2.78 9.93
CA ASN A 153 9.58 1.55 10.51
C ASN A 153 8.17 1.21 10.00
N ASP A 154 7.68 1.94 8.99
CA ASP A 154 6.34 1.80 8.45
C ASP A 154 6.44 1.26 7.02
N ILE A 155 5.79 0.14 6.76
CA ILE A 155 5.74 -0.51 5.43
C ILE A 155 4.29 -0.68 4.98
N MET A 156 4.07 -0.74 3.67
CA MET A 156 2.74 -0.81 3.07
C MET A 156 2.61 -2.03 2.16
N TYR A 157 1.55 -2.82 2.39
CA TYR A 157 1.13 -3.94 1.54
C TYR A 157 -0.15 -3.62 0.78
N HIS A 158 -0.36 -4.33 -0.32
CA HIS A 158 -1.45 -4.08 -1.27
C HIS A 158 -2.12 -5.38 -1.70
N GLY A 159 -3.38 -5.29 -2.10
CA GLY A 159 -4.04 -6.34 -2.87
C GLY A 159 -3.72 -6.20 -4.36
N GLY A 160 -3.81 -7.31 -5.10
CA GLY A 160 -3.55 -7.39 -6.53
C GLY A 160 -4.72 -6.94 -7.41
N ARG A 161 -4.59 -7.21 -8.72
CA ARG A 161 -5.58 -6.86 -9.73
C ARG A 161 -6.92 -7.59 -9.48
N PHE A 162 -8.02 -6.86 -9.46
CA PHE A 162 -9.38 -7.36 -9.21
C PHE A 162 -9.52 -8.17 -7.91
N GLN A 163 -8.68 -7.87 -6.93
CA GLN A 163 -8.76 -8.49 -5.63
C GLN A 163 -9.67 -7.68 -4.70
N SER A 164 -10.54 -8.38 -3.98
CA SER A 164 -11.44 -7.82 -2.95
C SER A 164 -11.33 -8.55 -1.62
N SER A 165 -10.64 -9.69 -1.61
CA SER A 165 -10.43 -10.54 -0.46
C SER A 165 -9.25 -10.01 0.35
N VAL A 166 -9.53 -9.41 1.52
CA VAL A 166 -8.51 -8.94 2.47
C VAL A 166 -8.45 -9.91 3.62
N CYS A 167 -7.29 -10.50 3.88
CA CYS A 167 -7.12 -11.35 5.06
C CYS A 167 -6.60 -10.55 6.27
N ARG A 168 -7.14 -10.85 7.46
CA ARG A 168 -6.81 -10.19 8.72
C ARG A 168 -5.90 -11.10 9.55
N ILE A 169 -4.70 -10.63 9.86
CA ILE A 169 -3.84 -11.28 10.87
C ILE A 169 -4.25 -10.74 12.23
N LEU A 170 -4.67 -11.61 13.16
CA LEU A 170 -5.07 -11.32 14.54
C LEU A 170 -3.99 -11.76 15.56
N VAL A 171 -2.99 -10.93 15.91
CA VAL A 171 -2.10 -11.07 17.09
C VAL A 171 -2.71 -10.50 18.40
N PRO A 172 -3.32 -11.28 19.31
CA PRO A 172 -3.66 -10.84 20.67
C PRO A 172 -2.45 -10.65 21.60
N GLU A 173 -2.61 -9.80 22.62
CA GLU A 173 -1.64 -9.42 23.67
C GLU A 173 -1.08 -10.58 24.53
N TYR A 174 -1.52 -11.83 24.30
CA TYR A 174 -1.15 -13.00 25.11
C TYR A 174 -0.33 -14.07 24.36
N GLY A 175 0.31 -13.72 23.24
CA GLY A 175 1.36 -14.56 22.65
C GLY A 175 0.89 -15.73 21.80
N GLN A 176 -0.36 -15.73 21.34
CA GLN A 176 -0.79 -16.57 20.21
C GLN A 176 -1.19 -15.66 19.06
N THR A 177 -0.67 -15.90 17.87
CA THR A 177 -1.07 -15.19 16.65
C THR A 177 -2.13 -16.03 15.95
N TYR A 178 -3.29 -15.46 15.67
CA TYR A 178 -4.33 -16.05 14.83
C TYR A 178 -4.34 -15.35 13.48
N LEU A 179 -4.74 -16.02 12.41
CA LEU A 179 -4.96 -15.42 11.10
C LEU A 179 -6.35 -15.86 10.65
N SER A 180 -7.27 -14.92 10.50
CA SER A 180 -8.67 -15.20 10.15
C SER A 180 -9.05 -14.39 8.91
N CYS A 181 -9.42 -15.08 7.83
CA CYS A 181 -10.00 -14.46 6.65
C CYS A 181 -11.54 -14.65 6.70
N GLU A 182 -12.32 -13.65 7.10
CA GLU A 182 -13.79 -13.72 7.04
C GLU A 182 -14.46 -12.44 6.51
N GLN A 183 -15.57 -12.63 5.79
CA GLN A 183 -16.45 -11.60 5.24
C GLN A 183 -17.47 -11.10 6.28
N GLY A 184 -17.26 -9.89 6.82
CA GLY A 184 -18.33 -9.02 7.38
C GLY A 184 -18.55 -8.98 8.90
N TRP A 185 -18.53 -7.73 9.44
CA TRP A 185 -19.10 -7.23 10.73
C TRP A 185 -18.44 -7.65 12.08
N PRO A 186 -18.75 -6.98 13.22
CA PRO A 186 -17.90 -5.93 13.79
C PRO A 186 -17.17 -6.34 15.09
N SER A 187 -16.08 -5.62 15.38
CA SER A 187 -15.38 -5.54 16.68
C SER A 187 -14.27 -6.58 16.94
N ALA A 188 -13.08 -6.34 16.37
CA ALA A 188 -11.81 -6.76 16.97
C ALA A 188 -10.68 -5.87 16.45
N ARG A 189 -9.89 -5.30 17.37
CA ARG A 189 -8.74 -4.45 17.07
C ARG A 189 -7.59 -5.32 16.62
N ILE A 190 -7.33 -5.33 15.32
CA ILE A 190 -5.98 -5.31 14.71
C ILE A 190 -6.00 -4.33 13.55
N ILE A 191 -5.05 -3.40 13.56
CA ILE A 191 -5.03 -2.30 12.60
C ILE A 191 -4.17 -2.71 11.41
N PHE A 192 -4.82 -3.29 10.40
CA PHE A 192 -4.47 -3.00 9.00
C PHE A 192 -5.67 -2.27 8.38
N TYR A 193 -5.59 -0.94 8.37
CA TYR A 193 -6.34 -0.07 7.46
C TYR A 193 -5.35 0.98 6.97
N SER A 194 -4.86 0.88 5.73
CA SER A 194 -4.11 1.98 5.12
C SER A 194 -5.02 2.80 4.21
N ILE A 195 -5.92 3.57 4.84
CA ILE A 195 -6.33 4.90 4.38
C ILE A 195 -6.38 5.76 5.64
N HIS A 196 -5.64 6.87 5.63
CA HIS A 196 -5.50 7.83 6.73
C HIS A 196 -6.84 8.17 7.41
N LEU A 197 -7.08 7.59 8.59
CA LEU A 197 -8.08 8.04 9.55
C LEU A 197 -7.38 8.31 10.89
N HIS A 198 -7.51 9.54 11.36
CA HIS A 198 -6.94 10.02 12.60
C HIS A 198 -7.39 9.17 13.81
N ARG A 199 -6.41 8.87 14.67
CA ARG A 199 -6.46 8.25 16.01
C ARG A 199 -6.56 6.72 16.06
N CYS A 200 -5.40 6.06 16.12
CA CYS A 200 -5.10 5.05 17.14
C CYS A 200 -3.60 4.72 17.15
N LYS A 201 -2.91 5.04 18.26
CA LYS A 201 -1.56 4.55 18.59
C LYS A 201 -1.73 3.18 19.28
N ILE A 202 -0.92 2.18 18.89
CA ILE A 202 -0.55 0.90 19.56
C ILE A 202 -0.26 -0.12 18.43
N CYS A 203 0.76 -0.99 18.38
CA CYS A 203 2.14 -1.03 18.89
C CYS A 203 2.83 -2.23 18.17
N ILE A 204 3.53 -2.03 17.04
CA ILE A 204 4.52 -3.00 16.51
C ILE A 204 5.90 -2.55 16.99
N LYS A 205 6.09 -2.48 18.32
CA LYS A 205 7.42 -2.20 18.90
C LYS A 205 8.07 -3.41 19.56
N GLN A 206 7.32 -4.48 19.84
CA GLN A 206 7.82 -5.58 20.68
C GLN A 206 8.31 -6.82 19.93
N ILE A 207 7.87 -7.06 18.69
CA ILE A 207 8.29 -8.26 17.94
C ILE A 207 9.53 -7.99 17.06
N LEU A 208 9.66 -6.79 16.49
CA LEU A 208 10.86 -6.42 15.72
C LEU A 208 12.07 -6.10 16.62
N ALA A 209 11.86 -5.59 17.83
CA ALA A 209 12.94 -5.25 18.76
C ALA A 209 13.55 -6.45 19.50
N SER A 210 12.95 -7.65 19.41
CA SER A 210 13.50 -8.87 20.01
C SER A 210 14.25 -9.76 19.00
N LYS A 211 14.26 -9.39 17.71
CA LYS A 211 14.92 -10.13 16.63
C LYS A 211 15.86 -9.25 15.76
N ILE A 212 16.05 -7.98 16.10
CA ILE A 212 17.12 -7.07 15.62
C ILE A 212 17.97 -6.70 16.83
#